data_AF-A0A2Z3HZ78-F1
#
_entry.id   AF-A0A2Z3HZ78-F1
#
_cell.length_a   1.000
_cell.length_b   1.000
_cell.length_c   1.000
_cell.angle_alpha   90.00
_cell.angle_beta   90.00
_cell.angle_gamma   90.00
#
_symmetry.space_group_name_H-M   'P 1'
#
loop_
_entity.id
_entity.type
_entity.pdbx_description
1 polymer ?
#
loop_
_entity_poly.entity_id
_entity_poly.type
_entity_poly.pdbx_seq_one_letter_code
_entity_poly.pdbx_strand_id
1 'polypeptide(L)' 'MLHGKVKWFNNTKGYGFISSETHNEDLFVHYSSIQLEGYKTLKAGQNVLFEIEEGGKGLHAKNIILDQPQTTSSSASNSQ' A
#
# COMPACT_ATOMS: atom_id res chain seq x y z
N MET A 1 7.78 11.79 2.86
CA MET A 1 6.69 10.82 2.61
C MET A 1 5.36 11.56 2.55
N LEU A 2 4.42 11.03 1.78
CA LEU A 2 3.07 11.55 1.54
C LEU A 2 2.05 10.55 2.07
N HIS A 3 0.89 11.06 2.49
CA HIS A 3 -0.24 10.25 2.92
C HIS A 3 -1.21 10.04 1.76
N GLY A 4 -1.86 8.88 1.78
CA GLY A 4 -2.96 8.58 0.88
C GLY A 4 -3.69 7.31 1.26
N LYS A 5 -4.65 6.97 0.42
CA LYS A 5 -5.56 5.87 0.63
C LYS A 5 -5.51 4.93 -0.56
N VAL A 6 -5.36 3.65 -0.29
CA VAL A 6 -5.38 2.62 -1.33
C VAL A 6 -6.75 2.62 -2.00
N LYS A 7 -6.81 2.93 -3.29
CA LYS A 7 -8.06 2.91 -4.06
C LYS A 7 -8.50 1.48 -4.32
N TRP A 8 -7.56 0.67 -4.81
CA TRP A 8 -7.70 -0.77 -4.98
C TRP A 8 -6.32 -1.39 -5.13
N PHE A 9 -6.22 -2.68 -4.80
CA PHE A 9 -5.01 -3.46 -5.01
C PHE A 9 -5.38 -4.89 -5.34
N ASN A 10 -4.79 -5.43 -6.40
CA ASN A 10 -4.99 -6.81 -6.79
C ASN A 10 -3.86 -7.67 -6.21
N ASN A 11 -4.16 -8.40 -5.13
CA ASN A 11 -3.19 -9.26 -4.46
C ASN A 11 -2.64 -10.38 -5.36
N THR A 12 -3.44 -10.89 -6.29
CA THR A 12 -3.03 -11.94 -7.24
C THR A 12 -2.06 -11.41 -8.29
N LYS A 13 -2.26 -10.17 -8.76
CA LYS A 13 -1.41 -9.55 -9.78
C LYS A 13 -0.25 -8.73 -9.20
N GLY A 14 -0.34 -8.35 -7.93
CA GLY A 14 0.69 -7.58 -7.24
C GLY A 14 0.76 -6.10 -7.64
N TYR A 15 -0.34 -5.52 -8.11
CA TYR A 15 -0.40 -4.08 -8.43
C TYR A 15 -1.75 -3.45 -8.08
N GLY A 16 -1.77 -2.14 -7.97
CA GLY A 16 -2.94 -1.36 -7.61
C GLY A 16 -2.76 0.13 -7.86
N PHE A 17 -3.66 0.92 -7.27
CA PHE A 17 -3.57 2.38 -7.26
C PHE A 17 -3.85 2.94 -5.87
N ILE A 18 -3.16 4.05 -5.56
CA ILE A 18 -3.31 4.83 -4.33
C ILE A 18 -3.80 6.23 -4.72
N SER A 19 -4.83 6.70 -4.04
CA SER A 19 -5.26 8.09 -4.10
C SER A 19 -4.43 8.87 -3.10
N SER A 20 -3.64 9.83 -3.57
CA SER A 20 -2.95 10.76 -2.67
C SER A 20 -3.95 11.74 -2.05
N GLU A 21 -3.68 12.20 -0.82
CA GLU A 21 -4.46 13.28 -0.20
C GLU A 21 -4.02 14.66 -0.69
N THR A 22 -2.81 14.77 -1.24
CA THR A 22 -2.20 16.04 -1.70
C THR A 22 -2.20 16.18 -3.22
N HIS A 23 -2.16 15.06 -3.94
CA HIS A 23 -2.26 15.01 -5.40
C HIS A 23 -3.62 14.45 -5.82
N ASN A 24 -4.26 15.09 -6.81
CA ASN A 24 -5.56 14.64 -7.36
C ASN A 24 -5.41 13.55 -8.44
N GLU A 25 -4.26 12.88 -8.49
CA GLU A 25 -3.95 11.84 -9.47
C GLU A 25 -3.84 10.48 -8.78
N ASP A 26 -4.30 9.43 -9.48
CA ASP A 26 -4.15 8.06 -9.02
C ASP A 26 -2.70 7.59 -9.26
N LEU A 27 -2.01 7.21 -8.19
CA LEU A 27 -0.62 6.76 -8.26
C LEU A 27 -0.56 5.26 -8.44
N PHE A 28 0.19 4.81 -9.44
CA PHE A 28 0.41 3.39 -9.67
C PHE A 28 1.26 2.78 -8.54
N VAL A 29 0.85 1.63 -8.01
CA VAL A 29 1.64 0.87 -7.02
C VAL A 29 1.91 -0.54 -7.51
N HIS A 30 3.13 -1.01 -7.29
CA HIS A 30 3.53 -2.40 -7.46
C HIS A 30 3.98 -3.02 -6.13
N TYR A 31 3.81 -4.33 -5.96
CA TYR A 31 4.16 -5.03 -4.71
C TYR A 31 5.64 -4.86 -4.34
N SER A 32 6.52 -4.68 -5.32
CA SER A 32 7.95 -4.44 -5.07
C SER A 32 8.22 -3.16 -4.29
N SER A 33 7.36 -2.15 -4.45
CA SER A 33 7.44 -0.85 -3.77
C SER A 33 6.97 -0.88 -2.33
N ILE A 34 6.33 -1.98 -1.90
CA ILE A 34 5.77 -2.13 -0.56
C ILE A 34 6.87 -2.58 0.40
N GLN A 35 7.09 -1.79 1.44
CA GLN A 35 8.03 -2.02 2.53
C GLN A 35 7.34 -2.78 3.68
N LEU A 36 6.82 -3.96 3.35
CA LEU A 36 6.24 -4.92 4.30
C LEU A 36 7.06 -6.21 4.24
N GLU A 37 7.31 -6.81 5.40
CA GLU A 37 7.88 -8.15 5.49
C GLU A 37 6.80 -9.21 5.23
N GLY A 38 7.17 -10.28 4.52
CA GLY A 38 6.25 -11.35 4.16
C GLY A 38 5.30 -10.97 3.02
N TYR A 39 3.99 -11.10 3.25
CA TYR A 39 2.96 -10.99 2.21
C TYR A 39 2.60 -9.53 1.92
N LYS A 40 3.25 -8.95 0.90
CA LYS A 40 3.13 -7.54 0.48
C LYS A 40 1.78 -7.23 -0.17
N THR A 41 0.78 -6.98 0.66
CA THR A 41 -0.60 -6.72 0.22
C THR A 41 -1.17 -5.45 0.81
N LEU A 42 -2.15 -4.89 0.10
CA LEU A 42 -2.87 -3.69 0.47
C LEU A 42 -4.38 -3.94 0.34
N LYS A 43 -5.17 -3.27 1.16
CA LYS A 43 -6.64 -3.32 1.12
C LYS A 43 -7.19 -2.00 0.63
N ALA A 44 -8.27 -2.05 -0.17
CA ALA A 44 -8.98 -0.83 -0.55
C ALA A 44 -9.45 -0.08 0.71
N GLY A 45 -9.28 1.24 0.71
CA GLY A 45 -9.57 2.11 1.84
C GLY A 45 -8.48 2.15 2.92
N GLN A 46 -7.37 1.41 2.79
CA GLN A 46 -6.29 1.41 3.77
C GLN A 46 -5.44 2.69 3.65
N ASN A 47 -5.14 3.31 4.80
CA ASN A 47 -4.22 4.44 4.88
C ASN A 47 -2.78 3.96 4.74
N VAL A 48 -2.02 4.64 3.90
CA VAL A 48 -0.63 4.32 3.57
C VAL A 48 0.20 5.58 3.46
N LEU A 49 1.47 5.43 3.79
CA LEU A 49 2.52 6.41 3.63
C LEU A 49 3.43 5.97 2.50
N PHE A 50 3.77 6.86 1.58
CA PHE A 50 4.57 6.52 0.40
C PHE A 50 5.36 7.73 -0.09
N GLU A 51 6.19 7.52 -1.10
CA GLU A 51 6.86 8.58 -1.85
C GLU A 51 6.40 8.53 -3.30
N ILE A 52 6.28 9.70 -3.93
CA ILE A 52 6.00 9.78 -5.37
C ILE A 52 7.34 9.75 -6.10
N GLU A 53 7.39 8.97 -7.18
CA GLU A 53 8.49 8.99 -8.13
C GLU A 53 7.92 9.04 -9.56
N GLU A 54 8.59 9.80 -10.42
CA GLU A 54 8.25 9.91 -11.83
C GLU A 54 8.84 8.71 -12.59
N GLY A 55 7.97 7.82 -13.06
CA GLY A 55 8.35 6.70 -13.91
C GLY A 55 8.05 6.96 -15.39
N GLY A 56 8.59 6.12 -16.27
CA GLY A 56 8.34 6.20 -17.72
C GLY A 56 6.87 5.97 -18.15
N LYS A 57 5.97 5.66 -17.21
CA LYS A 57 4.52 5.48 -17.44
C LYS A 57 3.65 6.42 -16.58
N GLY A 58 4.24 7.50 -16.05
CA GLY A 58 3.59 8.43 -15.13
C GLY A 58 4.04 8.26 -13.68
N LEU A 59 3.32 8.89 -12.76
CA LEU A 59 3.64 8.88 -11.34
C LEU A 59 3.36 7.51 -10.71
N HIS A 60 4.33 7.00 -9.95
CA HIS A 60 4.15 5.80 -9.15
C HIS A 60 4.46 6.05 -7.67
N ALA A 61 3.95 5.17 -6.82
CA ALA A 61 4.23 5.16 -5.40
C ALA A 61 5.39 4.20 -5.09
N LYS A 62 6.40 4.68 -4.35
CA LYS A 62 7.53 3.91 -3.82
C LYS A 62 7.60 4.01 -2.30
N ASN A 63 8.43 3.16 -1.68
CA ASN A 63 8.66 3.15 -0.23
C ASN A 63 7.36 3.13 0.59
N ILE A 64 6.42 2.26 0.19
CA ILE A 64 5.07 2.25 0.74
C ILE A 64 5.07 1.52 2.08
N ILE A 65 4.65 2.20 3.14
CA ILE A 65 4.43 1.66 4.47
C ILE A 65 2.98 1.83 4.89
N LEU A 66 2.49 0.97 5.76
CA LEU A 66 1.13 1.08 6.29
C LEU A 66 1.05 2.22 7.31
N ASP A 67 0.08 3.11 7.14
CA ASP A 67 -0.25 4.16 8.11
C ASP A 67 -1.34 3.64 9.06
N GLN A 68 -1.11 2.45 9.61
CA GLN A 68 -1.99 1.85 10.62
C GLN A 68 -1.17 1.36 11.82
N PRO A 69 -1.60 1.67 13.05
CA PRO A 69 -1.16 0.90 14.20
C PRO A 69 -1.61 -0.53 13.96
N GLN A 70 -0.64 -1.45 13.96
CA GLN A 70 -0.84 -2.87 13.75
C GLN A 70 -1.79 -3.42 14.82
N THR A 71 -3.11 -3.40 14.58
CA THR A 71 -4.02 -4.36 15.23
C THR A 71 -3.84 -5.69 14.53
N THR A 72 -2.64 -6.26 14.67
CA THR A 72 -2.41 -7.68 14.46
C THR A 72 -3.29 -8.39 15.46
N SER A 73 -4.47 -8.81 15.01
CA SER A 73 -5.20 -9.92 15.59
C SER A 73 -4.33 -11.17 15.38
N SER A 74 -3.29 -11.32 16.21
CA SER A 74 -2.66 -12.59 16.50
C SER A 74 -3.72 -13.48 17.16
N SER A 75 -4.62 -13.99 16.33
CA SER A 75 -5.37 -15.21 16.61
C SER A 75 -4.38 -16.36 16.50
N ALA A 76 -3.52 -16.47 17.51
CA ALA A 76 -2.86 -17.73 17.82
C ALA A 76 -3.96 -18.70 18.25
N SER A 77 -4.43 -19.50 17.30
CA SER A 77 -5.14 -20.74 17.56
C SER A 77 -4.12 -21.79 17.99
N ASN A 78 -4.18 -22.23 19.25
CA ASN A 78 -4.01 -23.63 19.69
C ASN A 78 -4.19 -23.67 21.22
N SER A 79 -5.28 -24.25 21.72
CA SER A 79 -5.39 -25.66 22.12
C SER A 79 -4.76 -25.94 23.50
N GLN A 80 -5.55 -25.90 24.57
CA GLN A 80 -5.92 -27.07 25.38
C GLN A 80 -7.05 -26.74 26.36
#